data_AF-A0A7J2ZFY8-F1
#
_entry.id   AF-A0A7J2ZFY8-F1
#
_cell.length_a   1.000
_cell.length_b   1.000
_cell.length_c   1.000
_cell.angle_alpha   90.00
_cell.angle_beta   90.00
_cell.angle_gamma   90.00
#
_symmetry.space_group_name_H-M   'P 1'
#
loop_
_entity.id
_entity.type
_entity.pdbx_description
1 polymer ?
#
loop_
_entity_poly.entity_id
_entity_poly.type
_entity_poly.pdbx_seq_one_letter_code
_entity_poly.pdbx_strand_id
1 'polypeptide(L)'
;MVQETTKEGMKQHVEHLMLKTEHPVHGRKTNFLYEGMSVTIGRYTPEELGKKPREHIQINDPEGVVSRNHGEISFENGRIFYKDHSTNGTEILDSKGNLIRKVQNEEVELHPSNQIKLPNGTILSFAMEIRVTEPAKVQPKKNELEEIVKTAGSRNAEVLKTFIEHVSELIEKEKEAGRLRMGVDSKLKNIQGGMWVEGSLVHLPREGNAILVGDIHSRFNCLEHILKETNFVDRVRNGEKLYIVFMGDFVDRPAKEGEVMKVLETVLALKSKFPNNVVILAGNHDVAKEGSIAPQEFPNEVKIKYGKDGEVIMEKYRKLFESMPIAVKMENGVFVTHGGAASSVRSLADVTHPSKETKVQMLWNDPNSYTTGYSLNKQRGFSEFGEDKAFVFGADALNEFLNSVGSKVMVRAHEQDVRHDFNNKCLTLNSTDYKNSRKAYAVVNLSEEITSTSQIQLHYF
;
A
#
# COMPACT_ATOMS: atom_id res chain seq x y z
N MET A 1 34.01 6.86 8.74
CA MET A 1 34.42 5.52 8.26
C MET A 1 33.20 4.62 8.42
N VAL A 2 32.42 4.51 7.35
CA VAL A 2 31.26 3.60 7.30
C VAL A 2 31.85 2.21 7.09
N GLN A 3 31.60 1.29 8.02
CA GLN A 3 32.01 -0.10 7.87
C GLN A 3 31.24 -0.71 6.70
N GLU A 4 31.98 -1.11 5.66
CA GLU A 4 31.48 -1.95 4.58
C GLU A 4 31.01 -3.28 5.17
N THR A 5 29.71 -3.53 5.11
CA THR A 5 29.14 -4.85 5.40
C THR A 5 29.57 -5.79 4.27
N THR A 6 30.59 -6.61 4.52
CA THR A 6 31.15 -7.58 3.57
C THR A 6 30.12 -8.63 3.15
N LYS A 7 30.22 -9.13 1.90
CA LYS A 7 29.38 -10.18 1.29
C LYS A 7 29.08 -11.39 2.21
N GLU A 8 30.00 -11.78 3.08
CA GLU A 8 29.80 -12.84 4.08
C GLU A 8 28.67 -12.53 5.10
N GLY A 9 28.49 -11.27 5.50
CA GLY A 9 27.47 -10.86 6.47
C GLY A 9 26.05 -10.93 5.93
N MET A 10 25.86 -10.67 4.63
CA MET A 10 24.58 -10.84 3.94
C MET A 10 24.20 -12.31 3.75
N LYS A 11 25.19 -13.19 3.53
CA LYS A 11 24.95 -14.63 3.33
C LYS A 11 24.38 -15.30 4.59
N GLN A 12 24.85 -14.91 5.77
CA GLN A 12 24.33 -15.40 7.05
C GLN A 12 22.92 -14.88 7.38
N HIS A 13 22.56 -13.69 6.87
CA HIS A 13 21.23 -13.11 7.10
C HIS A 13 20.15 -13.79 6.23
N VAL A 14 20.51 -14.21 5.01
CA VAL A 14 19.63 -14.93 4.08
C VAL A 14 19.38 -16.38 4.52
N GLU A 15 20.36 -17.05 5.12
CA GLU A 15 20.17 -18.39 5.72
C GLU A 15 19.15 -18.38 6.88
N HIS A 16 18.96 -17.23 7.54
CA HIS A 16 17.98 -17.08 8.63
C HIS A 16 16.53 -16.85 8.13
N LEU A 17 16.36 -16.41 6.88
CA LEU A 17 15.05 -16.08 6.28
C LEU A 17 14.32 -17.29 5.67
N MET A 18 14.96 -18.46 5.61
CA MET A 18 14.44 -19.69 4.98
C MET A 18 13.49 -20.54 5.84
N LEU A 19 12.95 -19.99 6.92
CA LEU A 19 11.92 -20.63 7.72
C LEU A 19 10.62 -19.82 7.63
N LYS A 20 9.67 -20.35 6.84
CA LYS A 20 8.19 -20.17 6.87
C LYS A 20 7.53 -19.60 5.58
N THR A 21 7.14 -20.53 4.71
CA THR A 21 5.75 -20.80 4.26
C THR A 21 4.99 -20.11 3.10
N GLU A 22 4.72 -20.95 2.07
CA GLU A 22 3.50 -21.20 1.23
C GLU A 22 2.94 -20.26 0.14
N HIS A 23 3.05 -20.76 -1.12
CA HIS A 23 2.01 -20.85 -2.18
C HIS A 23 1.68 -19.59 -3.05
N PRO A 24 1.09 -19.63 -4.29
CA PRO A 24 0.83 -20.70 -5.28
C PRO A 24 1.19 -20.35 -6.78
N VAL A 25 1.09 -21.36 -7.64
CA VAL A 25 0.58 -21.53 -9.02
C VAL A 25 1.11 -20.85 -10.30
N HIS A 26 1.53 -21.76 -11.19
CA HIS A 26 1.80 -21.79 -12.63
C HIS A 26 2.00 -20.50 -13.45
N GLY A 27 3.25 -20.31 -13.86
CA GLY A 27 3.54 -20.21 -15.30
C GLY A 27 3.82 -18.80 -15.80
N ARG A 28 4.79 -18.11 -15.17
CA ARG A 28 5.47 -16.93 -15.70
C ARG A 28 6.73 -16.72 -14.85
N LYS A 29 7.79 -16.18 -15.46
CA LYS A 29 8.93 -15.65 -14.69
C LYS A 29 8.39 -14.58 -13.75
N THR A 30 8.62 -14.72 -12.45
CA THR A 30 8.17 -13.73 -11.49
C THR A 30 9.36 -12.92 -10.98
N ASN A 31 9.26 -11.62 -11.19
CA ASN A 31 10.16 -10.63 -10.63
C ASN A 31 9.51 -10.07 -9.38
N PHE A 32 10.22 -10.03 -8.26
CA PHE A 32 9.74 -9.35 -7.06
C PHE A 32 10.73 -8.28 -6.64
N LEU A 33 10.19 -7.16 -6.12
CA LEU A 33 10.96 -6.03 -5.65
C LEU A 33 11.14 -6.12 -4.13
N TYR A 34 12.37 -6.33 -3.67
CA TYR A 34 12.75 -6.24 -2.26
C TYR A 34 13.79 -5.12 -2.11
N GLU A 35 13.49 -4.09 -1.32
CA GLU A 35 14.34 -2.90 -1.14
C GLU A 35 14.84 -2.25 -2.45
N GLY A 36 14.03 -2.29 -3.52
CA GLY A 36 14.42 -1.75 -4.82
C GLY A 36 15.22 -2.70 -5.72
N MET A 37 15.46 -3.95 -5.31
CA MET A 37 16.12 -4.99 -6.11
C MET A 37 15.11 -5.94 -6.76
N SER A 38 15.29 -6.26 -8.04
CA SER A 38 14.46 -7.26 -8.74
C SER A 38 15.04 -8.66 -8.55
N VAL A 39 14.31 -9.53 -7.88
CA VAL A 39 14.64 -10.95 -7.66
C VAL A 39 13.89 -11.81 -8.68
N THR A 40 14.62 -12.61 -9.47
CA THR A 40 14.08 -13.54 -10.48
C THR A 40 14.47 -14.97 -10.13
N ILE A 41 13.51 -15.87 -10.00
CA ILE A 41 13.77 -17.30 -9.76
C ILE A 41 13.75 -18.04 -11.10
N GLY A 42 14.85 -18.73 -11.44
CA GLY A 42 15.02 -19.45 -12.71
C GLY A 42 15.83 -20.73 -12.57
N ARG A 43 15.68 -21.64 -13.54
CA ARG A 43 16.31 -22.96 -13.56
C ARG A 43 17.60 -22.97 -14.38
N TYR A 44 18.61 -23.70 -13.91
CA TYR A 44 19.87 -23.96 -14.63
C TYR A 44 20.15 -25.45 -14.83
N THR A 45 21.00 -25.75 -15.81
CA THR A 45 21.50 -27.12 -16.06
C THR A 45 23.02 -27.15 -15.85
N PRO A 46 23.60 -28.26 -15.32
CA PRO A 46 25.06 -28.39 -15.19
C PRO A 46 25.81 -28.40 -16.53
N GLU A 47 25.13 -28.54 -17.67
CA GLU A 47 25.76 -28.41 -18.99
C GLU A 47 26.12 -26.98 -19.38
N GLU A 48 25.61 -25.98 -18.67
CA GLU A 48 26.05 -24.58 -18.74
C GLU A 48 27.13 -24.24 -17.68
N LEU A 49 27.49 -25.22 -16.84
CA LEU A 49 28.61 -25.17 -15.88
C LEU A 49 29.63 -26.32 -16.09
N GLY A 50 29.51 -27.10 -17.16
CA GLY A 50 30.45 -28.18 -17.54
C GLY A 50 29.98 -29.63 -17.29
N LYS A 51 29.00 -30.09 -18.09
CA LYS A 51 28.59 -31.50 -18.39
C LYS A 51 27.78 -32.33 -17.35
N LYS A 52 26.67 -32.88 -17.88
CA LYS A 52 25.49 -33.70 -17.43
C LYS A 52 25.52 -34.46 -16.08
N PRO A 53 24.37 -34.54 -15.37
CA PRO A 53 23.27 -35.47 -15.73
C PRO A 53 21.88 -34.80 -15.76
N ARG A 54 20.78 -35.49 -16.07
CA ARG A 54 20.38 -36.04 -17.37
C ARG A 54 18.88 -35.83 -17.61
N GLU A 55 18.13 -35.19 -16.70
CA GLU A 55 16.71 -34.94 -16.92
C GLU A 55 16.15 -33.78 -16.09
N HIS A 56 15.15 -33.13 -16.66
CA HIS A 56 14.70 -31.81 -16.27
C HIS A 56 13.28 -31.85 -15.62
N ILE A 57 13.11 -31.48 -14.34
CA ILE A 57 11.82 -31.15 -13.70
C ILE A 57 11.55 -29.63 -13.67
N GLN A 58 10.55 -29.17 -14.41
CA GLN A 58 10.05 -27.79 -14.40
C GLN A 58 8.83 -27.71 -13.47
N ILE A 59 8.84 -26.81 -12.50
CA ILE A 59 7.70 -26.56 -11.60
C ILE A 59 7.41 -25.07 -11.67
N ASN A 60 6.17 -24.74 -11.97
CA ASN A 60 5.76 -23.35 -12.19
C ASN A 60 5.02 -22.78 -10.95
N ASP A 61 5.09 -23.47 -9.80
CA ASP A 61 4.07 -23.45 -8.74
C ASP A 61 4.68 -23.63 -7.33
N PRO A 62 4.49 -22.70 -6.39
CA PRO A 62 4.83 -22.92 -4.98
C PRO A 62 3.88 -23.88 -4.20
N GLU A 63 2.90 -24.51 -4.86
CA GLU A 63 2.06 -25.66 -4.43
C GLU A 63 2.25 -26.88 -5.35
N GLY A 64 3.50 -27.21 -5.64
CA GLY A 64 3.82 -28.25 -6.60
C GLY A 64 4.11 -29.60 -5.95
N VAL A 65 3.48 -30.65 -6.45
CA VAL A 65 3.98 -32.03 -6.30
C VAL A 65 4.63 -32.45 -7.61
N VAL A 66 5.87 -32.92 -7.54
CA VAL A 66 6.51 -33.62 -8.66
C VAL A 66 6.77 -35.06 -8.30
N SER A 67 6.06 -35.95 -8.97
CA SER A 67 6.24 -37.39 -8.87
C SER A 67 7.22 -37.92 -9.92
N ARG A 68 8.09 -38.85 -9.51
CA ARG A 68 9.03 -39.61 -10.36
C ARG A 68 8.95 -41.09 -9.96
N ASN A 69 9.37 -41.99 -10.86
CA ASN A 69 9.35 -43.45 -10.67
C ASN A 69 10.07 -43.98 -9.40
N HIS A 70 10.83 -43.14 -8.69
CA HIS A 70 11.60 -43.51 -7.50
C HIS A 70 11.27 -42.66 -6.26
N GLY A 71 10.35 -41.70 -6.35
CA GLY A 71 9.97 -40.85 -5.22
C GLY A 71 9.24 -39.58 -5.66
N GLU A 72 8.65 -38.90 -4.69
CA GLU A 72 7.85 -37.69 -4.85
C GLU A 72 8.54 -36.53 -4.14
N ILE A 73 8.64 -35.37 -4.80
CA ILE A 73 9.12 -34.14 -4.20
C ILE A 73 7.93 -33.19 -4.09
N SER A 74 7.62 -32.76 -2.87
CA SER A 74 6.55 -31.80 -2.58
C SER A 74 7.13 -30.53 -1.98
N PHE A 75 6.43 -29.42 -2.22
CA PHE A 75 6.76 -28.11 -1.68
C PHE A 75 5.59 -27.62 -0.85
N GLU A 76 5.78 -27.63 0.46
CA GLU A 76 4.83 -27.15 1.45
C GLU A 76 5.59 -26.22 2.36
N ASN A 77 5.01 -25.08 2.70
CA ASN A 77 5.51 -24.31 3.83
C ASN A 77 6.94 -23.77 3.61
N GLY A 78 7.29 -23.50 2.35
CA GLY A 78 8.63 -23.02 1.98
C GLY A 78 9.72 -24.05 2.31
N ARG A 79 9.29 -25.28 2.61
CA ARG A 79 10.10 -26.45 2.91
C ARG A 79 9.99 -27.40 1.74
N ILE A 80 11.02 -28.22 1.58
CA ILE A 80 11.12 -29.20 0.51
C ILE A 80 10.97 -30.55 1.18
N PHE A 81 10.02 -31.36 0.72
CA PHE A 81 9.85 -32.72 1.21
C PHE A 81 10.17 -33.69 0.09
N TYR A 82 10.77 -34.82 0.45
CA TYR A 82 11.00 -35.93 -0.45
C TYR A 82 10.47 -37.22 0.16
N LYS A 83 9.58 -37.88 -0.56
CA LYS A 83 9.03 -39.17 -0.21
C LYS A 83 9.65 -40.23 -1.09
N ASP A 84 10.43 -41.12 -0.48
CA ASP A 84 11.03 -42.23 -1.21
C ASP A 84 9.97 -43.31 -1.47
N HIS A 85 9.85 -43.72 -2.73
CA HIS A 85 9.00 -44.85 -3.14
C HIS A 85 9.85 -46.04 -3.62
N SER A 86 11.17 -45.97 -3.46
CA SER A 86 12.09 -46.96 -3.99
C SER A 86 12.30 -48.12 -3.02
N THR A 87 12.42 -49.33 -3.57
CA THR A 87 12.72 -50.54 -2.77
C THR A 87 14.17 -50.61 -2.30
N ASN A 88 15.06 -49.82 -2.92
CA ASN A 88 16.51 -49.84 -2.65
C ASN A 88 16.98 -48.66 -1.79
N GLY A 89 16.07 -47.74 -1.46
CA GLY A 89 16.32 -46.53 -0.70
C GLY A 89 17.13 -45.49 -1.47
N THR A 90 16.85 -44.23 -1.18
CA THR A 90 17.48 -43.06 -1.79
C THR A 90 18.47 -42.40 -0.83
N GLU A 91 19.62 -41.96 -1.34
CA GLU A 91 20.65 -41.30 -0.55
C GLU A 91 20.43 -39.77 -0.56
N ILE A 92 20.33 -39.17 0.62
CA ILE A 92 20.35 -37.72 0.81
C ILE A 92 21.78 -37.31 1.13
N LEU A 93 22.34 -36.41 0.32
CA LEU A 93 23.71 -35.92 0.42
C LEU A 93 23.72 -34.44 0.82
N ASP A 94 24.82 -33.99 1.42
CA ASP A 94 25.09 -32.57 1.65
C ASP A 94 25.53 -31.86 0.36
N SER A 95 25.79 -30.56 0.46
CA SER A 95 26.24 -29.74 -0.67
C SER A 95 27.62 -30.13 -1.22
N LYS A 96 28.40 -30.91 -0.47
CA LYS A 96 29.72 -31.44 -0.86
C LYS A 96 29.64 -32.89 -1.36
N GLY A 97 28.44 -33.47 -1.42
CA GLY A 97 28.21 -34.85 -1.87
C GLY A 97 28.44 -35.92 -0.80
N ASN A 98 28.59 -35.54 0.47
CA ASN A 98 28.70 -36.51 1.57
C ASN A 98 27.32 -37.04 1.94
N LEU A 99 27.23 -38.34 2.20
CA LEU A 99 25.99 -38.96 2.65
C LEU A 99 25.54 -38.40 4.00
N ILE A 100 24.37 -37.76 4.02
CA ILE A 100 23.69 -37.34 5.25
C ILE A 100 22.89 -38.52 5.79
N ARG A 101 22.05 -39.14 4.94
CA ARG A 101 21.16 -40.23 5.32
C ARG A 101 20.70 -41.03 4.10
N LYS A 102 20.42 -42.31 4.31
CA LYS A 102 19.65 -43.12 3.35
C LYS A 102 18.20 -43.22 3.82
N VAL A 103 17.27 -42.99 2.91
CA VAL A 103 15.82 -42.84 3.13
C VAL A 103 15.10 -43.95 2.37
N GLN A 104 14.16 -44.64 3.01
CA GLN A 104 13.42 -45.72 2.37
C GLN A 104 11.96 -45.75 2.82
N ASN A 105 11.02 -45.68 1.88
CA ASN A 105 9.57 -45.71 2.14
C ASN A 105 9.08 -44.69 3.19
N GLU A 106 9.78 -43.58 3.32
CA GLU A 106 9.46 -42.51 4.27
C GLU A 106 9.60 -41.15 3.59
N GLU A 107 8.93 -40.16 4.16
CA GLU A 107 9.04 -38.77 3.77
C GLU A 107 10.03 -38.05 4.66
N VAL A 108 10.89 -37.24 4.05
CA VAL A 108 11.90 -36.45 4.77
C VAL A 108 11.86 -35.00 4.32
N GLU A 109 11.99 -34.09 5.27
CA GLU A 109 12.27 -32.68 4.98
C GLU A 109 13.73 -32.53 4.52
N LEU A 110 13.94 -31.75 3.46
CA LEU A 110 15.23 -31.48 2.87
C LEU A 110 15.61 -30.02 3.10
N HIS A 111 16.86 -29.82 3.54
CA HIS A 111 17.44 -28.48 3.55
C HIS A 111 17.79 -28.06 2.11
N PRO A 112 17.69 -26.76 1.74
CA PRO A 112 17.88 -26.28 0.36
C PRO A 112 19.23 -26.63 -0.29
N SER A 113 20.24 -26.93 0.52
CA SER A 113 21.58 -27.31 0.06
C SER A 113 21.77 -28.81 -0.16
N ASN A 114 20.75 -29.63 0.11
CA ASN A 114 20.84 -31.09 0.03
C ASN A 114 20.77 -31.56 -1.43
N GLN A 115 21.34 -32.73 -1.69
CA GLN A 115 21.23 -33.42 -2.97
C GLN A 115 20.56 -34.77 -2.76
N ILE A 116 19.78 -35.23 -3.74
CA ILE A 116 19.12 -36.54 -3.71
C ILE A 116 19.80 -37.43 -4.73
N LYS A 117 20.44 -38.51 -4.28
CA LYS A 117 21.02 -39.55 -5.14
C LYS A 117 20.08 -40.76 -5.16
N LEU A 118 19.37 -40.89 -6.28
CA LEU A 118 18.44 -41.98 -6.54
C LEU A 118 19.17 -43.34 -6.66
N PRO A 119 18.47 -44.47 -6.48
CA PRO A 119 19.07 -45.80 -6.59
C PRO A 119 19.75 -46.07 -7.95
N ASN A 120 19.31 -45.40 -9.00
CA ASN A 120 19.88 -45.50 -10.34
C ASN A 120 21.14 -44.63 -10.55
N GLY A 121 21.64 -43.98 -9.49
CA GLY A 121 22.83 -43.12 -9.51
C GLY A 121 22.58 -41.68 -9.95
N THR A 122 21.33 -41.31 -10.27
CA THR A 122 20.99 -39.92 -10.64
C THR A 122 21.05 -39.02 -9.42
N ILE A 123 21.81 -37.92 -9.51
CA ILE A 123 21.87 -36.88 -8.48
C ILE A 123 20.95 -35.73 -8.88
N LEU A 124 20.05 -35.35 -7.98
CA LEU A 124 19.20 -34.17 -8.06
C LEU A 124 19.74 -33.12 -7.09
N SER A 125 19.98 -31.91 -7.59
CA SER A 125 20.44 -30.78 -6.79
C SER A 125 19.49 -29.60 -6.97
N PHE A 126 19.28 -28.84 -5.89
CA PHE A 126 18.43 -27.66 -5.90
C PHE A 126 19.34 -26.42 -5.91
N ALA A 127 19.18 -25.54 -6.90
CA ALA A 127 19.94 -24.29 -6.99
C ALA A 127 18.95 -23.12 -6.95
N MET A 128 19.16 -22.22 -5.99
CA MET A 128 18.42 -20.98 -5.86
C MET A 128 19.38 -19.82 -6.08
N GLU A 129 19.17 -19.03 -7.14
CA GLU A 129 20.00 -17.86 -7.47
C GLU A 129 19.29 -16.59 -7.00
N ILE A 130 19.91 -15.82 -6.09
CA ILE A 130 19.50 -14.46 -5.78
C ILE A 130 20.34 -13.54 -6.66
N ARG A 131 19.79 -13.07 -7.77
CA ARG A 131 20.41 -11.98 -8.53
C ARG A 131 20.09 -10.66 -7.85
N VAL A 132 21.08 -10.07 -7.21
CA VAL A 132 21.10 -8.64 -6.96
C VAL A 132 21.30 -7.96 -8.31
N THR A 133 20.20 -7.68 -8.99
CA THR A 133 20.23 -6.63 -10.00
C THR A 133 20.30 -5.33 -9.23
N GLU A 134 21.39 -4.57 -9.37
CA GLU A 134 21.27 -3.12 -9.17
C GLU A 134 20.00 -2.71 -9.90
N PRO A 135 19.09 -1.93 -9.28
CA PRO A 135 17.91 -1.46 -9.99
C PRO A 135 18.42 -0.95 -11.31
N ALA A 136 17.97 -1.57 -12.41
CA ALA A 136 18.27 -1.03 -13.72
C ALA A 136 17.98 0.45 -13.56
N LYS A 137 18.97 1.31 -13.81
CA LYS A 137 18.71 2.73 -13.97
C LYS A 137 17.75 2.79 -15.15
N VAL A 138 16.46 2.61 -14.87
CA VAL A 138 15.38 2.93 -15.78
C VAL A 138 15.61 4.41 -15.92
N GLN A 139 16.28 4.78 -17.00
CA GLN A 139 16.44 6.19 -17.31
C GLN A 139 15.03 6.75 -17.21
N PRO A 140 14.78 7.72 -16.31
CA PRO A 140 13.45 8.25 -16.14
C PRO A 140 12.94 8.58 -17.53
N LYS A 141 11.83 7.97 -17.94
CA LYS A 141 11.19 8.37 -19.18
C LYS A 141 10.92 9.85 -18.99
N LYS A 142 11.60 10.68 -19.78
CA LYS A 142 11.33 12.11 -19.84
C LYS A 142 9.81 12.26 -19.91
N ASN A 143 9.22 12.89 -18.90
CA ASN A 143 7.83 13.32 -18.85
C ASN A 143 6.76 12.24 -18.46
N GLU A 144 7.05 11.27 -17.59
CA GLU A 144 6.03 10.32 -17.10
C GLU A 144 4.81 11.00 -16.44
N LEU A 145 5.03 12.10 -15.69
CA LEU A 145 3.94 12.91 -15.15
C LEU A 145 3.06 13.49 -16.27
N GLU A 146 3.65 13.98 -17.36
CA GLU A 146 2.89 14.51 -18.50
C GLU A 146 2.09 13.39 -19.19
N GLU A 147 2.63 12.17 -19.27
CA GLU A 147 1.89 11.02 -19.82
C GLU A 147 0.68 10.65 -18.94
N ILE A 148 0.86 10.63 -17.62
CA ILE A 148 -0.23 10.42 -16.67
C ILE A 148 -1.32 11.48 -16.88
N VAL A 149 -0.93 12.76 -16.86
CA VAL A 149 -1.86 13.90 -17.01
C VAL A 149 -2.54 13.92 -18.37
N LYS A 150 -1.83 13.56 -19.45
CA LYS A 150 -2.36 13.56 -20.82
C LYS A 150 -3.41 12.46 -21.03
N THR A 151 -3.26 11.31 -20.37
CA THR A 151 -4.21 10.21 -20.50
C THR A 151 -5.38 10.30 -19.52
N ALA A 152 -5.23 11.05 -18.44
CA ALA A 152 -6.28 11.29 -17.46
C ALA A 152 -7.46 12.07 -18.09
N GLY A 153 -8.67 11.53 -17.94
CA GLY A 153 -9.89 12.12 -18.47
C GLY A 153 -10.10 11.84 -19.96
N SER A 154 -9.25 11.06 -20.63
CA SER A 154 -9.42 10.72 -22.05
C SER A 154 -9.75 9.24 -22.29
N ARG A 155 -9.92 8.44 -21.22
CA ARG A 155 -10.22 7.00 -21.34
C ARG A 155 -11.63 6.79 -21.87
N ASN A 156 -11.77 5.86 -22.82
CA ASN A 156 -13.09 5.35 -23.22
C ASN A 156 -13.69 4.50 -22.10
N ALA A 157 -14.99 4.19 -22.21
CA ALA A 157 -15.73 3.49 -21.15
C ALA A 157 -15.09 2.14 -20.75
N GLU A 158 -14.65 1.34 -21.72
CA GLU A 158 -14.10 0.01 -21.46
C GLU A 158 -12.76 0.07 -20.74
N VAL A 159 -11.87 0.96 -21.20
CA VAL A 159 -10.57 1.19 -20.58
C VAL A 159 -10.74 1.79 -19.18
N LEU A 160 -11.72 2.67 -18.98
CA LEU A 160 -11.95 3.27 -17.66
C LEU A 160 -12.49 2.23 -16.65
N LYS A 161 -13.46 1.40 -17.06
CA LYS A 161 -14.03 0.34 -16.21
C LYS A 161 -12.93 -0.60 -15.68
N THR A 162 -12.11 -1.12 -16.60
CA THR A 162 -10.99 -2.02 -16.27
C THR A 162 -9.92 -1.34 -15.42
N PHE A 163 -9.66 -0.06 -15.68
CA PHE A 163 -8.71 0.72 -14.89
C PHE A 163 -9.16 0.91 -13.43
N ILE A 164 -10.44 1.25 -13.21
CA ILE A 164 -11.00 1.39 -11.85
C ILE A 164 -10.93 0.04 -11.11
N GLU A 165 -11.31 -1.05 -11.77
CA GLU A 165 -11.22 -2.41 -11.20
C GLU A 165 -9.80 -2.76 -10.78
N HIS A 166 -8.82 -2.50 -11.65
CA HIS A 166 -7.42 -2.76 -11.35
C HIS A 166 -6.94 -2.01 -10.09
N VAL A 167 -7.32 -0.74 -9.93
CA VAL A 167 -6.95 0.05 -8.75
C VAL A 167 -7.69 -0.42 -7.50
N SER A 168 -8.96 -0.81 -7.61
CA SER A 168 -9.70 -1.40 -6.48
C SER A 168 -9.05 -2.71 -6.01
N GLU A 169 -8.70 -3.61 -6.93
CA GLU A 169 -7.99 -4.85 -6.62
C GLU A 169 -6.63 -4.60 -5.96
N LEU A 170 -5.92 -3.55 -6.40
CA LEU A 170 -4.65 -3.16 -5.80
C LEU A 170 -4.83 -2.74 -4.33
N ILE A 171 -5.82 -1.91 -4.01
CA ILE A 171 -6.12 -1.48 -2.63
C ILE A 171 -6.48 -2.69 -1.76
N GLU A 172 -7.28 -3.63 -2.27
CA GLU A 172 -7.63 -4.85 -1.52
C GLU A 172 -6.41 -5.77 -1.29
N LYS A 173 -5.51 -5.89 -2.27
CA LYS A 173 -4.24 -6.62 -2.10
C LYS A 173 -3.34 -5.99 -1.04
N GLU A 174 -3.29 -4.66 -0.96
CA GLU A 174 -2.52 -3.96 0.07
C GLU A 174 -3.05 -4.26 1.48
N LYS A 175 -4.38 -4.30 1.66
CA LYS A 175 -5.01 -4.68 2.93
C LYS A 175 -4.74 -6.13 3.30
N GLU A 176 -4.82 -7.04 2.33
CA GLU A 176 -4.53 -8.46 2.56
C GLU A 176 -3.07 -8.67 2.96
N ALA A 177 -2.14 -8.01 2.27
CA ALA A 177 -0.72 -8.07 2.61
C ALA A 177 -0.44 -7.59 4.04
N GLY A 178 -1.11 -6.52 4.49
CA GLY A 178 -0.96 -6.07 5.88
C GLY A 178 -1.64 -6.99 6.91
N ARG A 179 -2.76 -7.63 6.59
CA ARG A 179 -3.35 -8.69 7.44
C ARG A 179 -2.36 -9.83 7.65
N LEU A 180 -1.74 -10.31 6.58
CA LEU A 180 -0.72 -11.35 6.65
C LEU A 180 0.47 -10.90 7.50
N ARG A 181 0.95 -9.66 7.33
CA ARG A 181 2.03 -9.08 8.16
C ARG A 181 1.74 -9.15 9.67
N MET A 182 0.48 -8.97 10.07
CA MET A 182 0.06 -9.01 11.48
C MET A 182 -0.14 -10.43 12.03
N GLY A 183 -0.47 -11.39 11.16
CA GLY A 183 -0.69 -12.80 11.52
C GLY A 183 0.61 -13.61 11.72
N VAL A 184 1.76 -13.10 11.27
CA VAL A 184 3.05 -13.77 11.45
C VAL A 184 3.58 -13.58 12.88
N ASP A 185 3.97 -14.71 13.49
CA ASP A 185 4.61 -14.85 14.80
C ASP A 185 5.60 -13.71 15.11
N SER A 186 5.46 -13.14 16.30
CA SER A 186 6.07 -11.90 16.84
C SER A 186 7.58 -11.67 16.57
N LYS A 187 8.31 -12.69 16.15
CA LYS A 187 9.74 -12.65 15.81
C LYS A 187 10.05 -12.09 14.41
N LEU A 188 9.06 -11.98 13.50
CA LEU A 188 9.23 -11.38 12.17
C LEU A 188 8.73 -9.92 12.09
N LYS A 189 8.27 -9.34 13.20
CA LYS A 189 7.94 -7.89 13.31
C LYS A 189 9.11 -6.96 12.96
N ASN A 190 10.34 -7.50 12.92
CA ASN A 190 11.57 -6.81 12.56
C ASN A 190 11.85 -6.73 11.04
N ILE A 191 10.94 -7.19 10.17
CA ILE A 191 10.97 -6.80 8.75
C ILE A 191 10.39 -5.37 8.67
N GLN A 192 11.17 -4.41 9.16
CA GLN A 192 10.82 -2.98 9.26
C GLN A 192 11.31 -2.25 8.01
N GLY A 193 10.37 -1.63 7.29
CA GLY A 193 10.65 -0.73 6.18
C GLY A 193 9.43 -0.57 5.30
N GLY A 194 9.08 0.67 4.96
CA GLY A 194 8.04 0.98 3.97
C GLY A 194 6.59 1.05 4.48
N MET A 195 5.73 1.53 3.59
CA MET A 195 4.29 1.70 3.80
C MET A 195 3.56 0.35 3.81
N TRP A 196 2.54 0.23 4.65
CA TRP A 196 1.63 -0.93 4.66
C TRP A 196 0.23 -0.55 5.16
N VAL A 197 -0.76 -1.42 4.96
CA VAL A 197 -2.17 -1.12 5.22
C VAL A 197 -2.80 -2.16 6.13
N GLU A 198 -3.43 -1.72 7.21
CA GLU A 198 -4.18 -2.54 8.16
C GLU A 198 -5.65 -2.13 8.13
N GLY A 199 -6.52 -2.92 7.51
CA GLY A 199 -7.94 -2.57 7.38
C GLY A 199 -8.13 -1.21 6.70
N SER A 200 -8.63 -0.22 7.44
CA SER A 200 -8.84 1.16 6.97
C SER A 200 -7.73 2.15 7.37
N LEU A 201 -6.61 1.65 7.92
CA LEU A 201 -5.49 2.45 8.39
C LEU A 201 -4.23 2.16 7.56
N VAL A 202 -3.59 3.21 7.04
CA VAL A 202 -2.27 3.09 6.41
C VAL A 202 -1.19 3.47 7.42
N HIS A 203 -0.11 2.70 7.47
CA HIS A 203 1.04 2.98 8.32
C HIS A 203 2.21 3.45 7.45
N LEU A 204 2.78 4.61 7.78
CA LEU A 204 4.01 5.12 7.16
C LEU A 204 5.20 4.94 8.11
N PRO A 205 6.38 4.55 7.57
CA PRO A 205 7.55 4.24 8.39
C PRO A 205 8.22 5.51 8.91
N ARG A 206 9.14 5.36 9.87
CA ARG A 206 9.98 6.45 10.37
C ARG A 206 11.19 6.78 9.47
N GLU A 207 10.95 6.90 8.16
CA GLU A 207 12.01 7.24 7.20
C GLU A 207 11.49 7.94 5.95
N GLY A 208 12.26 8.90 5.44
CA GLY A 208 11.91 9.65 4.24
C GLY A 208 10.99 10.84 4.51
N ASN A 209 10.17 11.21 3.52
CA ASN A 209 9.24 12.33 3.61
C ASN A 209 7.84 11.94 3.14
N ALA A 210 6.81 12.57 3.68
CA ALA A 210 5.43 12.47 3.21
C ALA A 210 4.90 13.84 2.77
N ILE A 211 4.42 13.93 1.53
CA ILE A 211 3.68 15.07 1.00
C ILE A 211 2.21 14.84 1.34
N LEU A 212 1.58 15.75 2.08
CA LEU A 212 0.15 15.70 2.39
C LEU A 212 -0.60 16.71 1.52
N VAL A 213 -1.65 16.23 0.87
CA VAL A 213 -2.52 17.02 -0.03
C VAL A 213 -3.93 16.98 0.54
N GLY A 214 -4.48 18.15 0.87
CA GLY A 214 -5.85 18.32 1.36
C GLY A 214 -6.88 18.25 0.23
N ASP A 215 -8.03 18.89 0.44
CA ASP A 215 -9.14 18.90 -0.51
C ASP A 215 -8.69 19.45 -1.87
N ILE A 216 -9.12 18.80 -2.96
CA ILE A 216 -8.84 19.23 -4.34
C ILE A 216 -10.11 19.79 -5.00
N HIS A 217 -11.28 19.23 -4.72
CA HIS A 217 -12.58 19.68 -5.25
C HIS A 217 -12.55 19.97 -6.76
N SER A 218 -12.08 18.98 -7.52
CA SER A 218 -11.98 19.01 -8.97
C SER A 218 -11.08 20.11 -9.55
N ARG A 219 -10.21 20.75 -8.75
CA ARG A 219 -9.25 21.76 -9.23
C ARG A 219 -7.98 21.13 -9.78
N PHE A 220 -8.05 20.70 -11.03
CA PHE A 220 -6.92 20.06 -11.70
C PHE A 220 -5.65 20.92 -11.73
N ASN A 221 -5.78 22.24 -11.90
CA ASN A 221 -4.65 23.18 -11.85
C ASN A 221 -3.88 23.12 -10.52
N CYS A 222 -4.59 22.93 -9.39
CA CYS A 222 -3.97 22.83 -8.08
C CYS A 222 -3.24 21.49 -7.93
N LEU A 223 -3.87 20.39 -8.33
CA LEU A 223 -3.24 19.06 -8.35
C LEU A 223 -1.97 19.05 -9.23
N GLU A 224 -2.07 19.59 -10.44
CA GLU A 224 -0.95 19.66 -11.39
C GLU A 224 0.21 20.50 -10.83
N HIS A 225 -0.11 21.64 -10.19
CA HIS A 225 0.90 22.47 -9.55
C HIS A 225 1.67 21.70 -8.48
N ILE A 226 0.96 21.05 -7.54
CA ILE A 226 1.59 20.27 -6.46
C ILE A 226 2.49 19.17 -7.04
N LEU A 227 2.01 18.42 -8.03
CA LEU A 227 2.78 17.31 -8.62
C LEU A 227 4.05 17.79 -9.34
N LYS A 228 3.98 18.95 -10.01
CA LYS A 228 5.13 19.56 -10.69
C LYS A 228 6.13 20.16 -9.70
N GLU A 229 5.65 20.91 -8.71
CA GLU A 229 6.52 21.58 -7.75
C GLU A 229 7.23 20.57 -6.84
N THR A 230 6.51 19.55 -6.35
CA THR A 230 7.11 18.51 -5.50
C THR A 230 8.05 17.58 -6.26
N ASN A 231 7.96 17.58 -7.59
CA ASN A 231 8.62 16.66 -8.51
C ASN A 231 8.45 15.17 -8.11
N PHE A 232 7.27 14.82 -7.57
CA PHE A 232 7.02 13.54 -6.92
C PHE A 232 7.41 12.33 -7.77
N VAL A 233 6.98 12.31 -9.04
CA VAL A 233 7.18 11.18 -9.96
C VAL A 233 8.67 10.90 -10.17
N ASP A 234 9.46 11.92 -10.49
CA ASP A 234 10.88 11.74 -10.78
C ASP A 234 11.67 11.39 -9.50
N ARG A 235 11.32 12.01 -8.37
CA ARG A 235 11.99 11.73 -7.08
C ARG A 235 11.79 10.29 -6.63
N VAL A 236 10.56 9.77 -6.72
CA VAL A 236 10.27 8.36 -6.41
C VAL A 236 11.01 7.43 -7.38
N ARG A 237 11.05 7.75 -8.69
CA ARG A 237 11.80 6.96 -9.69
C ARG A 237 13.30 6.95 -9.44
N ASN A 238 13.85 8.04 -8.91
CA ASN A 238 15.25 8.15 -8.53
C ASN A 238 15.56 7.47 -7.19
N GLY A 239 14.60 6.77 -6.59
CA GLY A 239 14.79 5.98 -5.38
C GLY A 239 14.64 6.75 -4.08
N GLU A 240 14.10 7.98 -4.12
CA GLU A 240 13.81 8.70 -2.88
C GLU A 240 12.69 8.00 -2.09
N LYS A 241 12.89 7.90 -0.77
CA LYS A 241 11.85 7.48 0.17
C LYS A 241 10.84 8.61 0.35
N LEU A 242 9.94 8.73 -0.62
CA LEU A 242 8.95 9.79 -0.70
C LEU A 242 7.55 9.19 -0.83
N TYR A 243 6.64 9.66 0.00
CA TYR A 243 5.22 9.30 -0.02
C TYR A 243 4.38 10.52 -0.37
N ILE A 244 3.23 10.31 -1.00
CA ILE A 244 2.19 11.32 -1.17
C ILE A 244 0.87 10.77 -0.64
N VAL A 245 0.21 11.55 0.22
CA VAL A 245 -1.06 11.22 0.86
C VAL A 245 -2.10 12.22 0.40
N PHE A 246 -3.07 11.75 -0.36
CA PHE A 246 -4.25 12.53 -0.69
C PHE A 246 -5.33 12.31 0.36
N MET A 247 -5.79 13.38 1.01
CA MET A 247 -6.70 13.31 2.16
C MET A 247 -8.18 13.31 1.79
N GLY A 248 -8.54 12.93 0.56
CA GLY A 248 -9.93 12.84 0.10
C GLY A 248 -10.46 14.11 -0.59
N ASP A 249 -11.76 14.11 -0.87
CA ASP A 249 -12.50 15.22 -1.50
C ASP A 249 -11.90 15.62 -2.85
N PHE A 250 -11.73 14.59 -3.69
CA PHE A 250 -11.33 14.75 -5.09
C PHE A 250 -12.43 15.37 -5.92
N VAL A 251 -13.65 14.96 -5.61
CA VAL A 251 -14.90 15.43 -6.21
C VAL A 251 -15.52 16.50 -5.32
N ASP A 252 -16.72 16.93 -5.69
CA ASP A 252 -17.45 18.05 -5.11
C ASP A 252 -17.01 19.44 -5.56
N ARG A 253 -18.00 20.34 -5.62
CA ARG A 253 -17.99 21.72 -6.15
C ARG A 253 -18.06 21.86 -7.68
N PRO A 254 -18.60 23.00 -8.18
CA PRO A 254 -18.58 23.30 -9.60
C PRO A 254 -17.15 23.26 -10.15
N ALA A 255 -16.96 22.39 -11.13
CA ALA A 255 -15.73 22.20 -11.88
C ALA A 255 -15.93 22.68 -13.32
N LYS A 256 -14.84 22.94 -14.05
CA LYS A 256 -14.97 23.02 -15.51
C LYS A 256 -15.22 21.62 -16.05
N GLU A 257 -15.89 21.55 -17.21
CA GLU A 257 -16.19 20.27 -17.86
C GLU A 257 -14.93 19.41 -18.01
N GLY A 258 -14.99 18.16 -17.54
CA GLY A 258 -13.91 17.19 -17.66
C GLY A 258 -12.86 17.25 -16.55
N GLU A 259 -12.87 18.26 -15.68
CA GLU A 259 -11.87 18.40 -14.62
C GLU A 259 -12.03 17.35 -13.53
N VAL A 260 -13.27 16.93 -13.22
CA VAL A 260 -13.53 15.91 -12.19
C VAL A 260 -12.87 14.58 -12.58
N MET A 261 -13.15 14.10 -13.80
CA MET A 261 -12.54 12.88 -14.33
C MET A 261 -11.03 13.00 -14.43
N LYS A 262 -10.51 14.17 -14.80
CA LYS A 262 -9.06 14.40 -14.93
C LYS A 262 -8.35 14.31 -13.58
N VAL A 263 -8.92 14.88 -12.51
CA VAL A 263 -8.38 14.76 -11.14
C VAL A 263 -8.37 13.29 -10.69
N LEU A 264 -9.53 12.62 -10.78
CA LEU A 264 -9.67 11.23 -10.34
C LEU A 264 -8.72 10.30 -11.10
N GLU A 265 -8.73 10.34 -12.44
CA GLU A 265 -7.88 9.47 -13.24
C GLU A 265 -6.38 9.75 -13.03
N THR A 266 -5.97 11.00 -12.72
CA THR A 266 -4.58 11.33 -12.38
C THR A 266 -4.17 10.70 -11.06
N VAL A 267 -4.97 10.87 -10.01
CA VAL A 267 -4.70 10.31 -8.67
C VAL A 267 -4.67 8.78 -8.70
N LEU A 268 -5.63 8.16 -9.40
CA LEU A 268 -5.67 6.70 -9.56
C LEU A 268 -4.50 6.17 -10.41
N ALA A 269 -4.04 6.93 -11.39
CA ALA A 269 -2.89 6.54 -12.21
C ALA A 269 -1.58 6.61 -11.41
N LEU A 270 -1.44 7.60 -10.54
CA LEU A 270 -0.34 7.65 -9.58
C LEU A 270 -0.37 6.44 -8.65
N LYS A 271 -1.55 6.09 -8.09
CA LYS A 271 -1.70 4.89 -7.24
C LYS A 271 -1.32 3.60 -7.96
N SER A 272 -1.80 3.41 -9.19
CA SER A 272 -1.48 2.24 -9.99
C SER A 272 0.02 2.14 -10.31
N LYS A 273 0.69 3.26 -10.60
CA LYS A 273 2.12 3.29 -10.96
C LYS A 273 3.07 3.24 -9.75
N PHE A 274 2.66 3.80 -8.62
CA PHE A 274 3.47 3.96 -7.41
C PHE A 274 2.72 3.45 -6.17
N PRO A 275 2.29 2.17 -6.14
CA PRO A 275 1.44 1.62 -5.10
C PRO A 275 2.02 1.75 -3.70
N ASN A 276 3.35 1.68 -3.57
CA ASN A 276 4.07 1.77 -2.29
C ASN A 276 4.37 3.20 -1.83
N ASN A 277 4.02 4.21 -2.63
CA ASN A 277 4.34 5.62 -2.36
C ASN A 277 3.08 6.50 -2.33
N VAL A 278 1.97 6.05 -2.90
CA VAL A 278 0.74 6.84 -3.03
C VAL A 278 -0.34 6.28 -2.10
N VAL A 279 -0.84 7.13 -1.21
CA VAL A 279 -1.99 6.87 -0.36
C VAL A 279 -3.15 7.73 -0.80
N ILE A 280 -4.33 7.11 -0.91
CA ILE A 280 -5.58 7.78 -1.21
C ILE A 280 -6.52 7.50 -0.04
N LEU A 281 -6.81 8.52 0.76
CA LEU A 281 -7.81 8.45 1.81
C LEU A 281 -9.19 8.80 1.25
N ALA A 282 -10.23 8.24 1.87
CA ALA A 282 -11.60 8.65 1.63
C ALA A 282 -11.85 10.08 2.16
N GLY A 283 -12.50 10.91 1.35
CA GLY A 283 -13.15 12.15 1.79
C GLY A 283 -14.62 11.94 2.12
N ASN A 284 -15.26 12.97 2.68
CA ASN A 284 -16.68 12.91 3.02
C ASN A 284 -17.58 12.99 1.78
N HIS A 285 -17.06 13.54 0.66
CA HIS A 285 -17.76 13.61 -0.62
C HIS A 285 -17.51 12.39 -1.52
N ASP A 286 -16.44 11.65 -1.27
CA ASP A 286 -16.11 10.45 -2.04
C ASP A 286 -16.97 9.25 -1.60
N VAL A 287 -17.34 9.18 -0.32
CA VAL A 287 -18.18 8.11 0.22
C VAL A 287 -19.64 8.53 0.19
N ALA A 288 -20.50 7.72 -0.45
CA ALA A 288 -21.92 8.02 -0.55
C ALA A 288 -22.56 8.15 0.85
N LYS A 289 -23.24 9.28 1.08
CA LYS A 289 -24.33 9.30 2.07
C LYS A 289 -25.41 8.40 1.48
N GLU A 290 -25.96 7.46 2.26
CA GLU A 290 -27.00 6.53 1.79
C GLU A 290 -28.01 7.25 0.87
N GLY A 291 -27.99 6.92 -0.43
CA GLY A 291 -28.91 7.46 -1.43
C GLY A 291 -28.54 8.81 -2.08
N SER A 292 -27.42 9.45 -1.76
CA SER A 292 -26.99 10.68 -2.43
C SER A 292 -25.47 10.85 -2.39
N ILE A 293 -24.81 10.62 -3.53
CA ILE A 293 -23.50 11.22 -3.79
C ILE A 293 -23.76 12.73 -3.91
N ALA A 294 -23.30 13.51 -2.93
CA ALA A 294 -23.25 14.95 -3.08
C ALA A 294 -21.88 15.30 -3.68
N PRO A 295 -21.80 15.94 -4.86
CA PRO A 295 -22.86 16.62 -5.60
C PRO A 295 -23.12 15.98 -7.00
N GLN A 296 -24.18 16.42 -7.68
CA GLN A 296 -24.71 15.82 -8.92
C GLN A 296 -23.74 15.90 -10.11
N GLU A 297 -22.71 16.75 -10.05
CA GLU A 297 -21.80 17.07 -11.13
C GLU A 297 -20.94 15.88 -11.55
N PHE A 298 -20.42 15.09 -10.60
CA PHE A 298 -19.64 13.91 -10.94
C PHE A 298 -20.47 12.83 -11.65
N PRO A 299 -21.64 12.41 -11.11
CA PRO A 299 -22.57 11.55 -11.84
C PRO A 299 -23.00 12.12 -13.20
N ASN A 300 -23.22 13.44 -13.30
CA ASN A 300 -23.61 14.09 -14.54
C ASN A 300 -22.48 14.07 -15.57
N GLU A 301 -21.24 14.37 -15.19
CA GLU A 301 -20.08 14.33 -16.08
C GLU A 301 -19.87 12.91 -16.64
N VAL A 302 -19.93 11.89 -15.76
CA VAL A 302 -19.84 10.49 -16.16
C VAL A 302 -20.97 10.11 -17.12
N LYS A 303 -22.21 10.52 -16.83
CA LYS A 303 -23.38 10.24 -17.69
C LYS A 303 -23.27 10.92 -19.05
N ILE A 304 -22.88 12.19 -19.11
CA ILE A 304 -22.72 12.95 -20.35
C ILE A 304 -21.63 12.31 -21.22
N LYS A 305 -20.51 11.94 -20.61
CA LYS A 305 -19.34 11.43 -21.34
C LYS A 305 -19.49 9.98 -21.80
N TYR A 306 -20.13 9.12 -21.00
CA TYR A 306 -20.16 7.68 -21.24
C TYR A 306 -21.56 7.13 -21.58
N GLY A 307 -22.60 7.97 -21.56
CA GLY A 307 -23.95 7.60 -21.96
C GLY A 307 -24.46 6.38 -21.18
N LYS A 308 -24.76 5.30 -21.91
CA LYS A 308 -25.29 4.04 -21.34
C LYS A 308 -24.34 3.34 -20.35
N ASP A 309 -23.02 3.55 -20.49
CA ASP A 309 -22.02 2.96 -19.61
C ASP A 309 -21.85 3.75 -18.30
N GLY A 310 -22.44 4.95 -18.21
CA GLY A 310 -22.24 5.86 -17.09
C GLY A 310 -22.61 5.27 -15.74
N GLU A 311 -23.74 4.55 -15.63
CA GLU A 311 -24.16 3.96 -14.36
C GLU A 311 -23.21 2.85 -13.90
N VAL A 312 -22.71 2.03 -14.83
CA VAL A 312 -21.73 0.96 -14.51
C VAL A 312 -20.42 1.56 -14.03
N ILE A 313 -19.98 2.66 -14.66
CA ILE A 313 -18.76 3.38 -14.25
C ILE A 313 -18.95 4.00 -12.86
N MET A 314 -20.10 4.62 -12.60
CA MET A 314 -20.43 5.17 -11.28
C MET A 314 -20.43 4.11 -10.19
N GLU A 315 -21.00 2.93 -10.47
CA GLU A 315 -21.00 1.82 -9.53
C GLU A 315 -19.58 1.34 -9.19
N LYS A 316 -18.68 1.31 -10.17
CA LYS A 316 -17.27 0.97 -9.93
C LYS A 316 -16.57 2.02 -9.08
N TYR A 317 -16.84 3.30 -9.31
CA TYR A 317 -16.32 4.38 -8.47
C TYR A 317 -16.84 4.29 -7.04
N ARG A 318 -18.14 4.02 -6.83
CA ARG A 318 -18.73 3.83 -5.50
C ARG A 318 -17.99 2.74 -4.71
N LYS A 319 -17.81 1.56 -5.31
CA LYS A 319 -17.06 0.45 -4.70
C LYS A 319 -15.61 0.82 -4.39
N LEU A 320 -14.96 1.52 -5.32
CA LEU A 320 -13.60 2.02 -5.11
C LEU A 320 -13.54 2.97 -3.89
N PHE A 321 -14.41 3.98 -3.82
CA PHE A 321 -14.44 4.92 -2.71
C PHE A 321 -14.78 4.26 -1.37
N GLU A 322 -15.67 3.28 -1.35
CA GLU A 322 -16.00 2.50 -0.17
C GLU A 322 -14.78 1.72 0.37
N SER A 323 -13.90 1.28 -0.52
CA SER A 323 -12.68 0.54 -0.20
C SER A 323 -11.51 1.42 0.28
N MET A 324 -11.57 2.74 0.14
CA MET A 324 -10.44 3.60 0.51
C MET A 324 -10.21 3.61 2.04
N PRO A 325 -8.94 3.59 2.50
CA PRO A 325 -8.59 3.85 3.89
C PRO A 325 -9.09 5.22 4.37
N ILE A 326 -9.26 5.39 5.68
CA ILE A 326 -9.78 6.65 6.28
C ILE A 326 -8.72 7.42 7.06
N ALA A 327 -7.56 6.80 7.31
CA ALA A 327 -6.49 7.43 8.06
C ALA A 327 -5.09 6.93 7.66
N VAL A 328 -4.10 7.77 7.94
CA VAL A 328 -2.68 7.39 7.98
C VAL A 328 -2.15 7.58 9.39
N LYS A 329 -1.45 6.59 9.92
CA LYS A 329 -0.61 6.73 11.11
C LYS A 329 0.85 6.74 10.68
N MET A 330 1.57 7.79 11.05
CA MET A 330 3.02 7.86 10.87
C MET A 330 3.71 7.45 12.17
N GLU A 331 4.80 6.69 12.08
CA GLU A 331 5.57 6.25 13.26
C GLU A 331 6.18 7.42 14.07
N ASN A 332 6.32 8.59 13.45
CA ASN A 332 6.87 9.77 14.08
C ASN A 332 5.88 10.62 14.91
N GLY A 333 4.63 10.18 15.04
CA GLY A 333 3.62 10.82 15.91
C GLY A 333 2.56 11.62 15.18
N VAL A 334 2.55 11.66 13.84
CA VAL A 334 1.51 12.31 13.05
C VAL A 334 0.38 11.33 12.74
N PHE A 335 -0.85 11.75 13.02
CA PHE A 335 -2.08 11.08 12.58
C PHE A 335 -2.76 11.93 11.49
N VAL A 336 -3.13 11.30 10.37
CA VAL A 336 -3.76 11.98 9.24
C VAL A 336 -5.15 11.39 8.99
N THR A 337 -6.16 12.23 8.83
CA THR A 337 -7.51 11.82 8.42
C THR A 337 -8.19 12.95 7.64
N HIS A 338 -9.33 12.72 7.02
CA HIS A 338 -10.03 13.78 6.28
C HIS A 338 -10.77 14.75 7.24
N GLY A 339 -11.67 14.20 8.06
CA GLY A 339 -12.50 14.88 9.05
C GLY A 339 -11.71 15.24 10.32
N GLY A 340 -11.96 14.52 11.42
CA GLY A 340 -11.26 14.81 12.66
C GLY A 340 -11.44 13.73 13.72
N ALA A 341 -11.20 14.11 14.98
CA ALA A 341 -11.27 13.19 16.10
C ALA A 341 -12.68 12.60 16.23
N ALA A 342 -12.80 11.28 16.31
CA ALA A 342 -14.08 10.59 16.51
C ALA A 342 -14.29 10.23 17.99
N SER A 343 -15.47 10.56 18.51
CA SER A 343 -15.90 10.29 19.88
C SER A 343 -16.09 8.81 20.20
N SER A 344 -16.17 7.95 19.17
CA SER A 344 -16.27 6.49 19.29
C SER A 344 -14.91 5.78 19.40
N VAL A 345 -13.81 6.46 19.08
CA VAL A 345 -12.47 5.84 19.06
C VAL A 345 -11.88 5.78 20.48
N ARG A 346 -11.54 4.57 20.93
CA ARG A 346 -10.89 4.31 22.22
C ARG A 346 -9.54 3.61 22.05
N SER A 347 -9.26 3.11 20.85
CA SER A 347 -8.03 2.44 20.49
C SER A 347 -7.74 2.58 19.00
N LEU A 348 -6.51 2.26 18.57
CA LEU A 348 -6.16 2.20 17.15
C LEU A 348 -6.99 1.16 16.37
N ALA A 349 -7.49 0.11 17.04
CA ALA A 349 -8.31 -0.91 16.42
C ALA A 349 -9.65 -0.35 15.91
N ASP A 350 -10.21 0.65 16.59
CA ASP A 350 -11.47 1.31 16.17
C ASP A 350 -11.29 2.12 14.89
N VAL A 351 -10.06 2.55 14.55
CA VAL A 351 -9.73 3.19 13.27
C VAL A 351 -9.43 2.15 12.19
N THR A 352 -8.78 1.05 12.59
CA THR A 352 -8.41 -0.06 11.71
C THR A 352 -9.65 -0.78 11.18
N HIS A 353 -10.66 -0.97 12.04
CA HIS A 353 -11.95 -1.60 11.74
C HIS A 353 -13.10 -0.69 12.18
N PRO A 354 -13.33 0.43 11.46
CA PRO A 354 -14.25 1.46 11.89
C PRO A 354 -15.70 1.00 11.79
N SER A 355 -16.47 1.26 12.85
CA SER A 355 -17.93 1.25 12.78
C SER A 355 -18.43 2.31 11.78
N LYS A 356 -19.69 2.19 11.34
CA LYS A 356 -20.33 3.23 10.50
C LYS A 356 -20.23 4.61 11.16
N GLU A 357 -20.57 4.68 12.45
CA GLU A 357 -20.43 5.90 13.27
C GLU A 357 -18.99 6.46 13.24
N THR A 358 -17.99 5.60 13.48
CA THR A 358 -16.57 6.03 13.48
C THR A 358 -16.17 6.58 12.13
N LYS A 359 -16.54 5.89 11.04
CA LYS A 359 -16.26 6.35 9.67
C LYS A 359 -16.91 7.70 9.40
N VAL A 360 -18.18 7.89 9.77
CA VAL A 360 -18.87 9.18 9.60
C VAL A 360 -18.17 10.28 10.38
N GLN A 361 -17.87 10.06 11.65
CA GLN A 361 -17.21 11.06 12.50
C GLN A 361 -15.81 11.43 11.99
N MET A 362 -15.01 10.44 11.59
CA MET A 362 -13.66 10.67 11.05
C MET A 362 -13.67 11.37 9.68
N LEU A 363 -14.78 11.36 8.95
CA LEU A 363 -14.93 12.09 7.69
C LEU A 363 -15.57 13.47 7.87
N TRP A 364 -16.38 13.70 8.91
CA TRP A 364 -17.21 14.90 9.02
C TRP A 364 -16.97 15.78 10.25
N ASN A 365 -16.21 15.31 11.24
CA ASN A 365 -15.99 16.11 12.45
C ASN A 365 -15.07 17.30 12.19
N ASP A 366 -15.36 18.43 12.85
CA ASP A 366 -14.61 19.68 12.70
C ASP A 366 -14.01 20.13 14.06
N PRO A 367 -12.79 20.70 14.09
CA PRO A 367 -12.24 21.30 15.29
C PRO A 367 -12.98 22.59 15.67
N ASN A 368 -13.20 22.82 16.97
CA ASN A 368 -13.70 24.09 17.49
C ASN A 368 -13.03 24.45 18.83
N SER A 369 -12.27 25.55 18.83
CA SER A 369 -11.54 26.04 20.02
C SER A 369 -12.43 26.48 21.18
N TYR A 370 -13.74 26.68 20.95
CA TYR A 370 -14.71 27.06 21.97
C TYR A 370 -15.49 25.86 22.54
N THR A 371 -15.25 24.64 22.04
CA THR A 371 -15.93 23.43 22.48
C THR A 371 -15.11 22.70 23.54
N THR A 372 -15.79 22.14 24.55
CA THR A 372 -15.25 21.13 25.46
C THR A 372 -15.86 19.78 25.09
N GLY A 373 -15.04 18.75 24.97
CA GLY A 373 -15.45 17.43 24.53
C GLY A 373 -15.95 17.44 23.08
N TYR A 374 -17.13 16.87 22.87
CA TYR A 374 -17.82 16.82 21.59
C TYR A 374 -19.17 17.55 21.67
N SER A 375 -19.55 18.26 20.62
CA SER A 375 -20.87 18.89 20.49
C SER A 375 -21.42 18.70 19.08
N LEU A 376 -22.73 18.56 18.93
CA LEU A 376 -23.33 18.27 17.61
C LEU A 376 -22.97 19.36 16.58
N ASN A 377 -22.50 18.95 15.40
CA ASN A 377 -22.18 19.86 14.32
C ASN A 377 -23.43 20.19 13.48
N LYS A 378 -24.16 21.23 13.90
CA LYS A 378 -25.38 21.69 13.22
C LYS A 378 -25.13 22.22 11.80
N GLN A 379 -23.89 22.60 11.46
CA GLN A 379 -23.55 23.15 10.14
C GLN A 379 -23.42 22.07 9.06
N ARG A 380 -23.09 20.83 9.44
CA ARG A 380 -22.93 19.70 8.51
C ARG A 380 -24.24 18.95 8.21
N GLY A 381 -25.37 19.40 8.79
CA GLY A 381 -26.71 18.93 8.41
C GLY A 381 -27.02 17.48 8.78
N PHE A 382 -26.48 16.98 9.88
CA PHE A 382 -26.83 15.66 10.43
C PHE A 382 -28.03 15.76 11.37
N SER A 383 -28.91 14.75 11.36
CA SER A 383 -30.04 14.67 12.28
C SER A 383 -29.55 14.41 13.71
N GLU A 384 -30.23 14.99 14.70
CA GLU A 384 -29.93 14.73 16.12
C GLU A 384 -30.15 13.26 16.52
N PHE A 385 -30.89 12.52 15.69
CA PHE A 385 -31.27 11.11 15.84
C PHE A 385 -30.60 10.26 14.76
N GLY A 386 -29.94 9.17 15.13
CA GLY A 386 -29.23 8.25 14.22
C GLY A 386 -27.75 8.03 14.56
N GLU A 387 -27.12 7.03 13.94
CA GLU A 387 -25.67 6.73 14.09
C GLU A 387 -24.78 7.60 13.18
N ASP A 388 -25.39 8.29 12.21
CA ASP A 388 -24.72 9.19 11.28
C ASP A 388 -24.69 10.61 11.87
N LYS A 389 -23.91 10.84 12.92
CA LYS A 389 -23.72 12.19 13.52
C LYS A 389 -22.31 12.70 13.28
N ALA A 390 -22.21 13.99 12.96
CA ALA A 390 -20.96 14.71 13.02
C ALA A 390 -20.94 15.68 14.21
N PHE A 391 -19.75 15.90 14.74
CA PHE A 391 -19.49 16.70 15.91
C PHE A 391 -18.46 17.78 15.61
N VAL A 392 -18.56 18.88 16.34
CA VAL A 392 -17.40 19.71 16.61
C VAL A 392 -16.67 19.15 17.84
N PHE A 393 -15.34 19.16 17.83
CA PHE A 393 -14.53 18.65 18.93
C PHE A 393 -13.59 19.72 19.50
N GLY A 394 -13.41 19.68 20.83
CA GLY A 394 -12.50 20.54 21.57
C GLY A 394 -11.07 20.01 21.66
N ALA A 395 -10.19 20.79 22.29
CA ALA A 395 -8.79 20.42 22.52
C ALA A 395 -8.64 19.17 23.39
N ASP A 396 -9.52 19.01 24.38
CA ASP A 396 -9.56 17.86 25.29
C ASP A 396 -9.94 16.58 24.56
N ALA A 397 -11.00 16.63 23.73
CA ALA A 397 -11.42 15.53 22.87
C ALA A 397 -10.32 15.10 21.89
N LEU A 398 -9.63 16.08 21.27
CA LEU A 398 -8.50 15.77 20.39
C LEU A 398 -7.36 15.06 21.14
N ASN A 399 -7.02 15.52 22.34
CA ASN A 399 -5.94 14.90 23.12
C ASN A 399 -6.29 13.47 23.53
N GLU A 400 -7.54 13.21 23.95
CA GLU A 400 -8.01 11.85 24.25
C GLU A 400 -7.93 10.94 23.03
N PHE A 401 -8.38 11.42 21.87
CA PHE A 401 -8.28 10.70 20.60
C PHE A 401 -6.82 10.38 20.24
N LEU A 402 -5.94 11.38 20.25
CA LEU A 402 -4.52 11.22 19.91
C LEU A 402 -3.83 10.22 20.84
N ASN A 403 -4.15 10.25 22.13
CA ASN A 403 -3.67 9.25 23.09
C ASN A 403 -4.17 7.84 22.75
N SER A 404 -5.44 7.71 22.39
CA SER A 404 -6.07 6.43 22.03
C SER A 404 -5.45 5.78 20.78
N VAL A 405 -4.99 6.59 19.82
CA VAL A 405 -4.34 6.11 18.58
C VAL A 405 -2.80 6.16 18.65
N GLY A 406 -2.23 6.51 19.80
CA GLY A 406 -0.77 6.56 20.01
C GLY A 406 -0.05 7.58 19.12
N SER A 407 -0.65 8.77 18.94
CA SER A 407 -0.11 9.88 18.13
C SER A 407 0.00 11.16 18.96
N LYS A 408 0.66 12.18 18.41
CA LYS A 408 0.98 13.44 19.11
C LYS A 408 0.32 14.67 18.49
N VAL A 409 0.06 14.62 17.18
CA VAL A 409 -0.60 15.68 16.41
C VAL A 409 -1.51 15.08 15.34
N MET A 410 -2.49 15.87 14.91
CA MET A 410 -3.39 15.55 13.81
C MET A 410 -3.13 16.48 12.61
N VAL A 411 -3.16 15.93 11.40
CA VAL A 411 -3.33 16.67 10.15
C VAL A 411 -4.65 16.25 9.52
N ARG A 412 -5.46 17.21 9.10
CA ARG A 412 -6.80 17.00 8.55
C ARG A 412 -7.14 17.92 7.38
N ALA A 413 -8.24 17.66 6.68
CA ALA A 413 -8.68 18.39 5.47
C ALA A 413 -10.08 19.04 5.62
N HIS A 414 -11.04 18.88 4.69
CA HIS A 414 -12.50 19.17 4.76
C HIS A 414 -12.97 20.64 4.98
N GLU A 415 -12.16 21.47 5.63
CA GLU A 415 -12.44 22.87 5.86
C GLU A 415 -11.54 23.71 4.95
N GLN A 416 -12.13 24.70 4.28
CA GLN A 416 -11.49 25.53 3.25
C GLN A 416 -10.51 26.56 3.84
N ASP A 417 -9.52 26.08 4.58
CA ASP A 417 -8.50 26.89 5.22
C ASP A 417 -7.18 26.13 5.44
N VAL A 418 -6.11 26.87 5.69
CA VAL A 418 -4.84 26.32 6.18
C VAL A 418 -4.54 26.95 7.52
N ARG A 419 -4.70 26.19 8.60
CA ARG A 419 -4.58 26.73 9.98
C ARG A 419 -4.17 25.68 11.00
N HIS A 420 -3.59 26.17 12.09
CA HIS A 420 -3.24 25.37 13.26
C HIS A 420 -4.26 25.63 14.37
N ASP A 421 -4.81 24.56 14.93
CA ASP A 421 -5.74 24.59 16.05
C ASP A 421 -5.10 23.96 17.31
N PHE A 422 -5.66 24.29 18.48
CA PHE A 422 -5.34 23.69 19.78
C PHE A 422 -3.85 23.72 20.14
N ASN A 423 -3.21 24.90 20.07
CA ASN A 423 -1.78 25.08 20.34
C ASN A 423 -0.89 24.18 19.46
N ASN A 424 -1.14 24.20 18.15
CA ASN A 424 -0.41 23.43 17.15
C ASN A 424 -0.50 21.90 17.37
N LYS A 425 -1.66 21.41 17.80
CA LYS A 425 -1.96 19.96 17.90
C LYS A 425 -2.78 19.43 16.73
N CYS A 426 -3.48 20.32 16.03
CA CYS A 426 -4.23 19.98 14.82
C CYS A 426 -3.82 20.96 13.70
N LEU A 427 -3.65 20.45 12.48
CA LEU A 427 -3.43 21.22 11.27
C LEU A 427 -4.56 20.91 10.30
N THR A 428 -5.35 21.92 9.95
CA THR A 428 -6.29 21.87 8.82
C THR A 428 -5.53 22.28 7.57
N LEU A 429 -5.58 21.46 6.53
CA LEU A 429 -4.90 21.64 5.26
C LEU A 429 -5.92 21.58 4.11
N ASN A 430 -5.96 22.63 3.32
CA ASN A 430 -6.73 22.75 2.10
C ASN A 430 -5.80 22.90 0.89
N SER A 431 -6.05 22.20 -0.21
CA SER A 431 -5.20 22.21 -1.41
C SER A 431 -5.92 22.71 -2.67
N THR A 432 -7.07 23.38 -2.50
CA THR A 432 -7.90 23.92 -3.57
C THR A 432 -8.10 25.43 -3.44
N ASP A 433 -8.26 26.14 -4.56
CA ASP A 433 -8.58 27.58 -4.59
C ASP A 433 -10.08 27.87 -4.60
N TYR A 434 -10.93 26.87 -4.30
CA TYR A 434 -12.37 27.07 -4.24
C TYR A 434 -12.72 28.25 -3.31
N LYS A 435 -13.51 29.19 -3.83
CA LYS A 435 -13.88 30.47 -3.17
C LYS A 435 -12.68 31.33 -2.71
N ASN A 436 -11.54 31.26 -3.41
CA ASN A 436 -10.31 31.98 -3.07
C ASN A 436 -9.78 31.63 -1.67
N SER A 437 -10.01 30.39 -1.23
CA SER A 437 -9.48 29.87 0.03
C SER A 437 -7.95 29.82 0.02
N ARG A 438 -7.35 29.90 1.21
CA ARG A 438 -5.92 29.64 1.37
C ARG A 438 -5.66 28.19 0.99
N LYS A 439 -4.64 27.96 0.16
CA LYS A 439 -4.25 26.62 -0.27
C LYS A 439 -2.77 26.38 -0.04
N ALA A 440 -2.46 25.16 0.37
CA ALA A 440 -1.12 24.67 0.57
C ALA A 440 -1.09 23.15 0.41
N TYR A 441 0.10 22.59 0.27
CA TYR A 441 0.38 21.20 0.67
C TYR A 441 1.38 21.20 1.81
N ALA A 442 1.49 20.08 2.52
CA ALA A 442 2.40 19.94 3.63
C ALA A 442 3.49 18.90 3.33
N VAL A 443 4.69 19.09 3.87
CA VAL A 443 5.77 18.11 3.82
C VAL A 443 6.14 17.74 5.26
N VAL A 444 6.07 16.45 5.58
CA VAL A 444 6.44 15.87 6.87
C VAL A 444 7.75 15.11 6.71
N ASN A 445 8.76 15.47 7.50
CA ASN A 445 9.96 14.65 7.66
C ASN A 445 9.63 13.44 8.55
N LEU A 446 9.58 12.25 7.98
CA LEU A 446 9.20 11.02 8.70
C LEU A 446 10.28 10.54 9.68
N SER A 447 11.51 11.03 9.54
CA SER A 447 12.65 10.62 10.37
C SER A 447 12.67 11.33 11.73
N GLU A 448 12.02 12.50 11.81
CA GLU A 448 11.98 13.34 13.01
C GLU A 448 10.67 13.16 13.78
N GLU A 449 10.75 13.14 15.11
CA GLU A 449 9.55 13.10 15.96
C GLU A 449 8.77 14.42 15.85
N ILE A 450 7.48 14.30 15.56
CA ILE A 450 6.58 15.46 15.43
C ILE A 450 5.67 15.50 16.65
N THR A 451 5.84 16.54 17.46
CA THR A 451 5.05 16.79 18.69
C THR A 451 4.16 18.02 18.56
N SER A 452 4.42 18.86 17.55
CA SER A 452 3.68 20.06 17.19
C SER A 452 3.54 20.16 15.67
N THR A 453 2.37 20.57 15.18
CA THR A 453 2.13 20.80 13.75
C THR A 453 2.95 21.96 13.19
N SER A 454 3.55 22.81 14.03
CA SER A 454 4.51 23.84 13.62
C SER A 454 5.82 23.27 13.06
N GLN A 455 6.13 21.99 13.33
CA GLN A 455 7.29 21.28 12.76
C GLN A 455 7.02 20.79 11.32
N ILE A 456 5.77 20.86 10.85
CA ILE A 456 5.37 20.43 9.51
C ILE A 456 5.57 21.60 8.53
N GLN A 457 6.25 21.35 7.42
CA GLN A 457 6.53 22.38 6.43
C GLN A 457 5.30 22.62 5.56
N LEU A 458 4.80 23.86 5.51
CA LEU A 458 3.69 24.27 4.67
C LEU A 458 4.20 24.99 3.42
N HIS A 459 3.71 24.58 2.26
CA HIS A 459 4.04 25.16 0.96
C HIS A 459 2.77 25.78 0.37
N TYR A 460 2.66 27.11 0.48
CA TYR A 460 1.54 27.89 -0.04
C TYR A 460 1.76 28.21 -1.53
N PHE A 461 0.68 28.20 -2.32
CA PHE A 461 0.74 28.43 -3.77
C PHE A 461 -0.55 29.03 -4.34
#